data_AF-A0A0X7K640-F1
#
_entry.id   AF-A0A0X7K640-F1
#
_cell.length_a   1.000
_cell.length_b   1.000
_cell.length_c   1.000
_cell.angle_alpha   90.00
_cell.angle_beta   90.00
_cell.angle_gamma   90.00
#
_symmetry.space_group_name_H-M   'P 1'
#
loop_
_entity.id
_entity.type
_entity.pdbx_description
1 polymer ?
#
loop_
_entity_poly.entity_id
_entity_poly.type
_entity_poly.pdbx_seq_one_letter_code
_entity_poly.pdbx_strand_id
1 'polypeptide(L)'
;MFGNYPRAWLDRYKEQNYAVIDPTIRHCKVSSEPVLWSTDFFEECPQLWKDARAFELNIGLAQPSFNARGYIALLSLARKDNAIEEAEWETLKPLIKAFSETAGYHIFELEDALTSTLDIEFGQKEKEVLRWTADGKTSEEIGRILNVTADAVNFHLRNIQKKIGACNRVQAVTYAVAQGHI
;
A
#
# COMPACT_ATOMS: atom_id res chain seq x y z
N MET A 1 -13.47 -0.46 -4.00
CA MET A 1 -13.46 -1.93 -4.19
C MET A 1 -13.99 -2.19 -5.60
N PHE A 2 -13.16 -2.79 -6.44
CA PHE A 2 -13.53 -3.22 -7.79
C PHE A 2 -13.65 -4.74 -7.80
N GLY A 3 -14.64 -5.29 -8.51
CA GLY A 3 -14.85 -6.73 -8.54
C GLY A 3 -16.27 -7.11 -8.93
N ASN A 4 -16.58 -8.39 -8.81
CA ASN A 4 -17.83 -8.99 -9.22
C ASN A 4 -18.65 -9.56 -8.05
N TYR A 5 -18.34 -9.20 -6.80
CA TYR A 5 -19.22 -9.54 -5.69
C TYR A 5 -20.63 -8.94 -5.87
N PRO A 6 -21.67 -9.57 -5.28
CA PRO A 6 -23.03 -9.07 -5.36
C PRO A 6 -23.10 -7.59 -4.97
N ARG A 7 -23.80 -6.77 -5.76
CA ARG A 7 -23.81 -5.32 -5.51
C ARG A 7 -24.36 -4.97 -4.13
N ALA A 8 -25.42 -5.67 -3.72
CA ALA A 8 -26.02 -5.53 -2.39
C ALA A 8 -25.03 -5.86 -1.25
N TRP A 9 -24.09 -6.77 -1.47
CA TRP A 9 -23.00 -7.02 -0.51
C TRP A 9 -22.06 -5.83 -0.44
N LEU A 10 -21.60 -5.30 -1.58
CA LEU A 10 -20.70 -4.16 -1.62
C LEU A 10 -21.30 -2.91 -0.96
N ASP A 11 -22.59 -2.67 -1.19
CA ASP A 11 -23.31 -1.57 -0.58
C ASP A 11 -23.42 -1.77 0.95
N ARG A 12 -23.80 -2.98 1.41
CA ARG A 12 -23.82 -3.31 2.84
C ARG A 12 -22.45 -3.17 3.50
N TYR A 13 -21.40 -3.68 2.87
CA TYR A 13 -20.02 -3.60 3.37
C TYR A 13 -19.60 -2.15 3.60
N LYS A 14 -20.00 -1.25 2.68
CA LYS A 14 -19.76 0.19 2.80
C LYS A 14 -20.60 0.83 3.89
N GLU A 15 -21.91 0.53 3.94
CA GLU A 15 -22.85 1.08 4.93
C GLU A 15 -22.46 0.74 6.37
N GLN A 16 -22.00 -0.49 6.59
CA GLN A 16 -21.55 -0.95 7.91
C GLN A 16 -20.09 -0.58 8.22
N ASN A 17 -19.42 0.12 7.29
CA ASN A 17 -18.02 0.55 7.40
C ASN A 17 -17.06 -0.61 7.74
N TYR A 18 -17.26 -1.77 7.12
CA TYR A 18 -16.54 -2.98 7.47
C TYR A 18 -15.04 -2.91 7.18
N ALA A 19 -14.59 -2.06 6.26
CA ALA A 19 -13.16 -1.84 5.97
C ALA A 19 -12.31 -1.52 7.21
N VAL A 20 -12.91 -0.91 8.25
CA VAL A 20 -12.20 -0.55 9.49
C VAL A 20 -11.93 -1.78 10.37
N ILE A 21 -12.83 -2.75 10.37
CA ILE A 21 -12.75 -3.94 11.24
C ILE A 21 -12.34 -5.21 10.50
N ASP A 22 -12.31 -5.17 9.16
CA ASP A 22 -12.04 -6.33 8.32
C ASP A 22 -10.63 -6.90 8.58
N PRO A 23 -10.53 -8.16 9.04
CA PRO A 23 -9.25 -8.79 9.35
C PRO A 23 -8.40 -9.03 8.11
N THR A 24 -9.01 -9.16 6.91
CA THR A 24 -8.25 -9.25 5.66
C THR A 24 -7.52 -7.95 5.36
N ILE A 25 -8.15 -6.80 5.64
CA ILE A 25 -7.55 -5.48 5.51
C ILE A 25 -6.46 -5.27 6.57
N ARG A 26 -6.69 -5.72 7.80
CA ARG A 26 -5.69 -5.66 8.88
C ARG A 26 -4.45 -6.49 8.52
N HIS A 27 -4.65 -7.73 8.08
CA HIS A 27 -3.58 -8.63 7.63
C HIS A 27 -2.78 -8.03 6.47
N CYS A 28 -3.47 -7.46 5.48
CA CYS A 28 -2.86 -6.78 4.33
C CYS A 28 -1.96 -5.59 4.72
N LYS A 29 -2.07 -5.02 5.92
CA LYS A 29 -1.18 -3.92 6.33
C LYS A 29 0.17 -4.39 6.88
N VAL A 30 0.30 -5.66 7.23
CA VAL A 30 1.44 -6.18 8.02
C VAL A 30 2.04 -7.47 7.46
N SER A 31 1.45 -8.06 6.41
CA SER A 31 1.92 -9.32 5.83
C SER A 31 1.75 -9.34 4.31
N SER A 32 2.67 -10.00 3.62
CA SER A 32 2.59 -10.36 2.20
C SER A 32 2.06 -11.77 1.95
N GLU A 33 1.87 -12.56 2.99
CA GLU A 33 1.40 -13.93 2.87
C GLU A 33 -0.10 -13.97 2.58
N PRO A 34 -0.57 -14.85 1.70
CA PRO A 34 -2.00 -15.02 1.49
C PRO A 34 -2.65 -15.68 2.71
N VAL A 35 -3.91 -15.35 2.95
CA VAL A 35 -4.69 -15.87 4.07
C VAL A 35 -5.99 -16.50 3.59
N LEU A 36 -6.35 -17.65 4.17
CA LEU A 36 -7.64 -18.30 3.96
C LEU A 36 -8.66 -17.77 4.97
N TRP A 37 -9.88 -17.54 4.51
CA TRP A 37 -11.00 -17.19 5.37
C TRP A 37 -11.42 -18.39 6.20
N SER A 38 -11.59 -18.19 7.50
CA SER A 38 -12.09 -19.20 8.43
C SER A 38 -12.92 -18.52 9.52
N THR A 39 -13.74 -19.29 10.23
CA THR A 39 -14.49 -18.75 11.38
C THR A 39 -13.55 -18.12 12.40
N ASP A 40 -12.42 -18.76 12.69
CA ASP A 40 -11.40 -18.28 13.64
C ASP A 40 -10.76 -16.97 13.14
N PHE A 41 -10.51 -16.87 11.83
CA PHE A 41 -9.95 -15.64 11.25
C PHE A 41 -10.87 -14.42 11.40
N PHE A 42 -12.19 -14.64 11.43
CA PHE A 42 -13.19 -13.59 11.64
C PHE A 42 -13.76 -13.56 13.07
N GLU A 43 -13.12 -14.20 14.05
CA GLU A 43 -13.63 -14.31 15.43
C GLU A 43 -13.92 -12.94 16.06
N GLU A 44 -13.06 -11.94 15.85
CA GLU A 44 -13.23 -10.57 16.37
C GLU A 44 -14.32 -9.76 15.64
N CYS A 45 -14.81 -10.24 14.49
CA CYS A 45 -15.77 -9.54 13.64
C CYS A 45 -16.89 -10.47 13.13
N PRO A 46 -17.63 -11.14 14.04
CA PRO A 46 -18.57 -12.20 13.67
C PRO A 46 -19.74 -11.68 12.82
N GLN A 47 -20.10 -10.40 12.96
CA GLN A 47 -21.17 -9.78 12.18
C GLN A 47 -20.77 -9.56 10.70
N LEU A 48 -19.51 -9.17 10.45
CA LEU A 48 -18.96 -9.11 9.09
C LEU A 48 -19.01 -10.50 8.44
N TRP A 49 -18.57 -11.52 9.16
CA TRP A 49 -18.58 -12.90 8.68
C TRP A 49 -19.98 -13.41 8.36
N LYS A 50 -20.92 -13.21 9.29
CA LYS A 50 -22.33 -13.58 9.12
C LYS A 50 -22.93 -12.93 7.87
N ASP A 51 -22.66 -11.64 7.68
CA ASP A 51 -23.20 -10.91 6.55
C ASP A 51 -22.60 -11.37 5.23
N ALA A 52 -21.28 -11.55 5.15
CA ALA A 52 -20.62 -12.07 3.95
C ALA A 52 -21.25 -13.40 3.50
N ARG A 53 -21.49 -14.31 4.46
CA ARG A 53 -22.13 -15.62 4.20
C ARG A 53 -23.59 -15.51 3.77
N ALA A 54 -24.33 -14.50 4.24
CA ALA A 54 -25.70 -14.24 3.79
C ALA A 54 -25.77 -13.87 2.29
N PHE A 55 -24.65 -13.41 1.71
CA PHE A 55 -24.48 -13.17 0.27
C PHE A 55 -23.68 -14.28 -0.43
N GLU A 56 -23.62 -15.47 0.15
CA GLU A 56 -22.96 -16.64 -0.43
C GLU A 56 -21.43 -16.51 -0.58
N LEU A 57 -20.80 -15.59 0.17
CA LEU A 57 -19.35 -15.46 0.25
C LEU A 57 -18.81 -16.31 1.41
N ASN A 58 -18.90 -17.63 1.24
CA ASN A 58 -18.67 -18.59 2.32
C ASN A 58 -17.22 -19.02 2.48
N ILE A 59 -16.50 -19.10 1.35
CA ILE A 59 -15.17 -19.67 1.26
C ILE A 59 -14.34 -18.68 0.47
N GLY A 60 -13.27 -18.16 1.05
CA GLY A 60 -12.47 -17.17 0.37
C GLY A 60 -11.04 -17.11 0.84
N LEU A 61 -10.28 -16.29 0.13
CA LEU A 61 -8.89 -16.03 0.38
C LEU A 61 -8.59 -14.56 0.08
N ALA A 62 -7.55 -14.06 0.73
CA ALA A 62 -7.05 -12.71 0.56
C ALA A 62 -5.54 -12.77 0.27
N GLN A 63 -5.10 -12.16 -0.84
CA GLN A 63 -3.68 -12.01 -1.20
C GLN A 63 -3.32 -10.52 -1.19
N PRO A 64 -2.56 -10.06 -0.18
CA PRO A 64 -1.97 -8.72 -0.17
C PRO A 64 -0.97 -8.55 -1.32
N SER A 65 -0.86 -7.33 -1.85
CA SER A 65 0.22 -6.94 -2.76
C SER A 65 0.66 -5.50 -2.49
N PHE A 66 1.96 -5.25 -2.66
CA PHE A 66 2.59 -3.96 -2.37
C PHE A 66 3.53 -3.59 -3.51
N ASN A 67 3.73 -2.29 -3.76
CA ASN A 67 4.77 -1.83 -4.68
C ASN A 67 5.78 -0.90 -4.00
N ALA A 68 6.88 -0.60 -4.71
CA ALA A 68 7.96 0.25 -4.21
C ALA A 68 7.55 1.71 -3.96
N ARG A 69 6.39 2.16 -4.46
CA ARG A 69 5.83 3.50 -4.24
C ARG A 69 4.80 3.52 -3.10
N GLY A 70 4.78 2.49 -2.25
CA GLY A 70 3.90 2.43 -1.07
C GLY A 70 2.44 2.13 -1.39
N TYR A 71 2.12 1.73 -2.62
CA TYR A 71 0.78 1.25 -2.96
C TYR A 71 0.49 -0.07 -2.25
N ILE A 72 -0.70 -0.19 -1.67
CA ILE A 72 -1.19 -1.39 -1.00
C ILE A 72 -2.47 -1.81 -1.69
N ALA A 73 -2.51 -3.06 -2.19
CA ALA A 73 -3.69 -3.66 -2.78
C ALA A 73 -4.00 -5.00 -2.12
N LEU A 74 -5.27 -5.39 -2.20
CA LEU A 74 -5.78 -6.66 -1.70
C LEU A 74 -6.58 -7.34 -2.80
N LEU A 75 -6.12 -8.50 -3.25
CA LEU A 75 -6.93 -9.40 -4.05
C LEU A 75 -7.76 -10.27 -3.11
N SER A 76 -9.09 -10.20 -3.27
CA SER A 76 -10.04 -11.02 -2.52
C SER A 76 -10.80 -11.92 -3.49
N LEU A 77 -10.73 -13.23 -3.27
CA LEU A 77 -11.47 -14.22 -4.04
C LEU A 77 -12.39 -14.98 -3.10
N ALA A 78 -13.65 -15.18 -3.50
CA ALA A 78 -14.57 -15.99 -2.72
C ALA A 78 -15.51 -16.79 -3.61
N ARG A 79 -15.96 -17.92 -3.08
CA ARG A 79 -16.95 -18.81 -3.68
C ARG A 79 -17.96 -19.29 -2.63
N LYS A 80 -19.11 -19.73 -3.13
CA LYS A 80 -20.22 -20.22 -2.32
C LYS A 80 -19.96 -21.57 -1.68
N ASP A 81 -19.46 -22.52 -2.48
CA ASP A 81 -19.33 -23.92 -2.13
C ASP A 81 -17.94 -24.47 -2.53
N ASN A 82 -17.65 -25.70 -2.10
CA ASN A 82 -16.39 -26.42 -2.24
C ASN A 82 -15.26 -25.81 -1.38
N ALA A 83 -14.90 -26.48 -0.29
CA ALA A 83 -13.76 -26.04 0.54
C ALA A 83 -12.48 -25.99 -0.29
N ILE A 84 -11.58 -25.05 0.01
CA ILE A 84 -10.24 -25.05 -0.59
C ILE A 84 -9.44 -26.09 0.17
N GLU A 85 -9.15 -27.20 -0.49
CA GLU A 85 -8.33 -28.27 0.06
C GLU A 85 -6.84 -27.89 0.02
N GLU A 86 -6.01 -28.58 0.81
CA GLU A 86 -4.58 -28.30 0.90
C GLU A 86 -3.87 -28.37 -0.46
N ALA A 87 -4.19 -29.38 -1.29
CA ALA A 87 -3.61 -29.51 -2.63
C ALA A 87 -4.00 -28.36 -3.58
N GLU A 88 -5.26 -27.90 -3.49
CA GLU A 88 -5.72 -26.73 -4.24
C GLU A 88 -5.00 -25.47 -3.74
N TRP A 89 -4.88 -25.31 -2.43
CA TRP A 89 -4.21 -24.17 -1.80
C TRP A 89 -2.75 -24.04 -2.22
N GLU A 90 -1.96 -25.12 -2.16
CA GLU A 90 -0.56 -25.10 -2.57
C GLU A 90 -0.40 -24.77 -4.06
N THR A 91 -1.37 -25.14 -4.89
CA THR A 91 -1.40 -24.78 -6.31
C THR A 91 -1.79 -23.31 -6.52
N LEU A 92 -2.76 -22.81 -5.76
CA LEU A 92 -3.28 -21.45 -5.89
C LEU A 92 -2.28 -20.40 -5.41
N LYS A 93 -1.57 -20.62 -4.31
CA LYS A 93 -0.63 -19.66 -3.70
C LYS A 93 0.27 -18.93 -4.71
N PRO A 94 1.10 -19.61 -5.52
CA PRO A 94 1.98 -18.92 -6.46
C PRO A 94 1.20 -18.18 -7.55
N LEU A 95 0.05 -18.72 -7.98
CA LEU A 95 -0.77 -18.13 -9.04
C LEU A 95 -1.45 -16.84 -8.59
N ILE A 96 -2.09 -16.85 -7.41
CA ILE A 96 -2.78 -15.67 -6.87
C ILE A 96 -1.77 -14.56 -6.52
N LYS A 97 -0.57 -14.93 -6.07
CA LYS A 97 0.50 -13.98 -5.81
C LYS A 97 0.94 -13.28 -7.10
N ALA A 98 1.34 -14.07 -8.11
CA ALA A 98 1.78 -13.52 -9.39
C ALA A 98 0.69 -12.67 -10.07
N PHE A 99 -0.57 -13.12 -10.01
CA PHE A 99 -1.69 -12.36 -10.54
C PHE A 99 -1.90 -11.04 -9.77
N SER A 100 -1.90 -11.07 -8.44
CA SER A 100 -2.11 -9.88 -7.61
C SER A 100 -1.01 -8.84 -7.78
N GLU A 101 0.25 -9.27 -7.92
CA GLU A 101 1.38 -8.39 -8.21
C GLU A 101 1.28 -7.76 -9.61
N THR A 102 0.96 -8.58 -10.63
CA THR A 102 0.81 -8.11 -12.02
C THR A 102 -0.36 -7.15 -12.17
N ALA A 103 -1.52 -7.50 -11.62
CA ALA A 103 -2.69 -6.63 -11.64
C ALA A 103 -2.45 -5.35 -10.84
N GLY A 104 -1.82 -5.44 -9.66
CA GLY A 104 -1.47 -4.29 -8.84
C GLY A 104 -0.54 -3.31 -9.57
N TYR A 105 0.46 -3.83 -10.30
CA TYR A 105 1.35 -3.01 -11.12
C TYR A 105 0.58 -2.20 -12.18
N HIS A 106 -0.26 -2.86 -12.97
CA HIS A 106 -1.00 -2.18 -14.05
C HIS A 106 -2.09 -1.25 -13.54
N ILE A 107 -2.79 -1.60 -12.46
CA ILE A 107 -3.76 -0.70 -11.83
C ILE A 107 -3.04 0.55 -11.35
N PHE A 108 -1.89 0.38 -10.70
CA PHE A 108 -1.08 1.51 -10.26
C PHE A 108 -0.61 2.39 -11.43
N GLU A 109 -0.09 1.81 -12.52
CA GLU A 109 0.30 2.59 -13.71
C GLU A 109 -0.85 3.40 -14.29
N LEU A 110 -2.06 2.82 -14.32
CA LEU A 110 -3.26 3.52 -14.79
C LEU A 110 -3.66 4.65 -13.83
N GLU A 111 -3.66 4.41 -12.53
CA GLU A 111 -3.95 5.45 -11.53
C GLU A 111 -2.92 6.58 -11.54
N ASP A 112 -1.63 6.26 -11.65
CA ASP A 112 -0.51 7.22 -11.77
C ASP A 112 -0.69 8.08 -13.02
N ALA A 113 -0.97 7.47 -14.18
CA ALA A 113 -1.24 8.18 -15.42
C ALA A 113 -2.46 9.11 -15.32
N LEU A 114 -3.54 8.66 -14.65
CA LEU A 114 -4.76 9.45 -14.46
C LEU A 114 -4.61 10.57 -13.44
N THR A 115 -3.78 10.36 -12.41
CA THR A 115 -3.61 11.33 -11.32
C THR A 115 -2.52 12.34 -11.58
N SER A 116 -1.61 12.07 -12.55
CA SER A 116 -0.59 13.01 -13.02
C SER A 116 -0.04 13.85 -11.88
N THR A 117 0.42 13.22 -10.79
CA THR A 117 1.33 13.92 -9.89
C THR A 117 2.51 14.30 -10.77
N LEU A 118 2.75 15.60 -10.92
CA LEU A 118 3.92 16.13 -11.63
C LEU A 118 5.10 15.21 -11.33
N ASP A 119 5.72 14.65 -12.37
CA ASP A 119 6.87 13.77 -12.25
C ASP A 119 8.01 14.62 -11.67
N ILE A 120 8.02 14.78 -10.34
CA ILE A 120 8.93 15.66 -9.65
C ILE A 120 10.23 14.90 -9.51
N GLU A 121 11.12 15.12 -10.47
CA GLU A 121 12.47 14.60 -10.40
C GLU A 121 13.34 15.45 -9.47
N PHE A 122 13.91 14.78 -8.47
CA PHE A 122 15.00 15.31 -7.66
C PHE A 122 16.34 15.00 -8.32
N GLY A 123 17.20 16.01 -8.40
CA GLY A 123 18.58 15.83 -8.84
C GLY A 123 19.37 14.97 -7.85
N GLN A 124 20.51 14.42 -8.28
CA GLN A 124 21.33 13.53 -7.45
C GLN A 124 21.71 14.14 -6.10
N LYS A 125 22.10 15.43 -6.08
CA LYS A 125 22.45 16.15 -4.85
C LYS A 125 21.25 16.39 -3.93
N GLU A 126 20.07 16.61 -4.50
CA GLU A 126 18.84 16.75 -3.73
C GLU A 126 18.48 15.42 -3.05
N LYS A 127 18.62 14.29 -3.76
CA LYS A 127 18.42 12.95 -3.18
C LYS A 127 19.42 12.62 -2.07
N GLU A 128 20.70 12.95 -2.25
CA GLU A 128 21.72 12.78 -1.21
C GLU A 128 21.39 13.60 0.05
N VAL A 129 21.02 14.87 -0.11
CA VAL A 129 20.60 15.73 1.00
C VAL A 129 19.34 15.19 1.69
N LEU A 130 18.36 14.73 0.92
CA LEU A 130 17.12 14.14 1.44
C LEU A 130 17.37 12.88 2.26
N ARG A 131 18.23 11.95 1.78
CA ARG A 131 18.59 10.72 2.50
C ARG A 131 19.19 11.00 3.87
N TRP A 132 20.21 11.86 3.92
CA TRP A 132 20.82 12.21 5.22
C TRP A 132 19.88 13.01 6.12
N THR A 133 18.98 13.81 5.55
CA THR A 133 17.94 14.49 6.34
C THR A 133 16.94 13.47 6.91
N ALA A 134 16.60 12.41 6.17
CA ALA A 134 15.75 11.31 6.64
C ALA A 134 16.39 10.52 7.80
N ASP A 135 17.72 10.36 7.76
CA ASP A 135 18.52 9.79 8.86
C ASP A 135 18.67 10.74 10.07
N GLY A 136 18.00 11.91 10.05
CA GLY A 136 17.99 12.85 11.16
C GLY A 136 19.20 13.77 11.26
N LYS A 137 20.04 13.86 10.22
CA LYS A 137 21.24 14.72 10.23
C LYS A 137 20.89 16.19 10.11
N THR A 138 21.64 17.02 10.82
CA THR A 138 21.60 18.49 10.71
C THR A 138 22.28 18.98 9.44
N SER A 139 21.97 20.20 8.99
CA SER A 139 22.61 20.76 7.77
C SER A 139 24.14 20.84 7.87
N GLU A 140 24.68 21.03 9.08
CA GLU A 140 26.12 21.03 9.32
C GLU A 140 26.73 19.64 9.14
N GLU A 141 26.11 18.61 9.72
CA GLU A 141 26.56 17.23 9.58
C GLU A 141 26.48 16.76 8.12
N ILE A 142 25.38 17.06 7.43
CA ILE A 142 25.22 16.76 6.01
C ILE A 142 26.30 17.47 5.19
N GLY A 143 26.58 18.74 5.50
CA GLY A 143 27.65 19.49 4.84
C GLY A 143 29.01 18.82 4.99
N ARG A 144 29.34 18.35 6.21
CA ARG A 144 30.57 17.59 6.47
C ARG A 144 30.61 16.27 5.68
N ILE A 145 29.49 15.53 5.62
CA ILE A 145 29.41 14.24 4.91
C ILE A 145 29.56 14.42 3.40
N LEU A 146 28.90 15.42 2.82
CA LEU A 146 28.88 15.66 1.38
C LEU A 146 30.00 16.60 0.89
N ASN A 147 30.88 17.05 1.80
CA ASN A 147 31.95 18.01 1.56
C ASN A 147 31.46 19.33 0.93
N VAL A 148 30.38 19.91 1.50
CA VAL A 148 29.78 21.19 1.09
C VAL A 148 29.43 22.03 2.32
N THR A 149 29.10 23.31 2.12
CA THR A 149 28.68 24.18 3.24
C THR A 149 27.26 23.86 3.71
N ALA A 150 26.96 24.14 4.98
CA ALA A 150 25.60 24.01 5.52
C ALA A 150 24.58 24.88 4.75
N ASP A 151 25.02 26.02 4.21
CA ASP A 151 24.20 26.89 3.36
C ASP A 151 23.86 26.26 2.02
N ALA A 152 24.80 25.52 1.40
CA ALA A 152 24.54 24.75 0.18
C ALA A 152 23.50 23.64 0.44
N VAL A 153 23.58 22.96 1.59
CA VAL A 153 22.55 21.99 2.01
C VAL A 153 21.19 22.67 2.17
N ASN A 154 21.14 23.82 2.86
CA ASN A 154 19.91 24.60 3.04
C ASN A 154 19.35 25.15 1.73
N PHE A 155 20.20 25.44 0.74
CA PHE A 155 19.79 25.81 -0.61
C PHE A 155 19.08 24.65 -1.31
N HIS A 156 19.66 23.44 -1.30
CA HIS A 156 19.02 22.25 -1.86
C HIS A 156 17.67 21.95 -1.18
N LEU A 157 17.60 22.00 0.15
CA LEU A 157 16.35 21.76 0.88
C LEU A 157 15.25 22.77 0.54
N ARG A 158 15.60 24.05 0.33
CA ARG A 158 14.65 25.08 -0.12
C ARG A 158 14.13 24.81 -1.53
N ASN A 159 15.00 24.36 -2.44
CA ASN A 159 14.60 24.00 -3.80
C ASN A 159 13.68 22.78 -3.81
N ILE A 160 14.01 21.75 -3.02
CA ILE A 160 13.15 20.57 -2.83
C ILE A 160 11.78 21.00 -2.33
N GLN A 161 11.72 21.78 -1.24
CA GLN A 161 10.47 22.27 -0.66
C GLN A 161 9.63 23.03 -1.69
N LYS A 162 10.26 23.90 -2.48
CA LYS A 162 9.59 24.64 -3.54
C LYS A 162 9.04 23.74 -4.65
N LYS A 163 9.78 22.69 -5.05
CA LYS A 163 9.35 21.74 -6.10
C LYS A 163 8.06 21.00 -5.73
N ILE A 164 7.95 20.56 -4.47
CA ILE A 164 6.82 19.74 -3.99
C ILE A 164 5.77 20.53 -3.18
N GLY A 165 5.95 21.84 -3.00
CA GLY A 165 5.07 22.66 -2.17
C GLY A 165 5.12 22.32 -0.68
N ALA A 166 6.23 21.77 -0.17
CA ALA A 166 6.38 21.45 1.25
C ALA A 166 6.70 22.71 2.07
N CYS A 167 6.07 22.84 3.23
CA CYS A 167 6.25 23.96 4.15
C CYS A 167 7.54 23.85 5.00
N ASN A 168 8.09 22.64 5.15
CA ASN A 168 9.30 22.40 5.94
C ASN A 168 10.05 21.15 5.46
N ARG A 169 11.26 20.94 6.01
CA ARG A 169 12.13 19.81 5.61
C ARG A 169 11.59 18.45 6.03
N VAL A 170 10.81 18.38 7.11
CA VAL A 170 10.20 17.12 7.58
C VAL A 170 9.17 16.66 6.56
N GLN A 171 8.26 17.55 6.16
CA GLN A 171 7.28 17.27 5.11
C GLN A 171 7.97 16.89 3.79
N ALA A 172 9.07 17.56 3.45
CA ALA A 172 9.83 17.23 2.25
C ALA A 172 10.42 15.81 2.27
N VAL A 173 11.00 15.41 3.41
CA VAL A 173 11.49 14.04 3.61
C VAL A 173 10.35 13.04 3.59
N THR A 174 9.25 13.30 4.32
CA THR A 174 8.09 12.39 4.36
C THR A 174 7.51 12.18 2.97
N TYR A 175 7.40 13.23 2.16
CA TYR A 175 6.99 13.13 0.77
C TYR A 175 7.96 12.26 -0.04
N ALA A 176 9.26 12.53 0.05
CA ALA A 176 10.28 11.80 -0.70
C ALA A 176 10.30 10.30 -0.36
N VAL A 177 10.13 9.94 0.92
CA VAL A 177 10.02 8.54 1.36
C VAL A 177 8.71 7.91 0.86
N ALA A 178 7.58 8.59 1.06
CA ALA A 178 6.26 8.05 0.69
C ALA A 178 6.12 7.81 -0.82
N GLN A 179 6.80 8.60 -1.65
CA GLN A 179 6.80 8.47 -3.11
C GLN A 179 7.95 7.60 -3.64
N GLY A 180 8.79 7.02 -2.77
CA GLY A 180 9.89 6.14 -3.17
C GLY A 180 11.05 6.85 -3.88
N HIS A 181 11.26 8.15 -3.62
CA HIS A 181 12.38 8.90 -4.19
C HIS A 181 13.71 8.68 -3.45
N ILE A 182 13.68 8.25 -2.19
CA ILE A 182 14.87 8.01 -1.35
C ILE A 182 14.75 6.74 -0.52
#